data_AF-A0A645F033-F1
#
_entry.id   AF-A0A645F033-F1
#
_cell.length_a   1.000
_cell.length_b   1.000
_cell.length_c   1.000
_cell.angle_alpha   90.00
_cell.angle_beta   90.00
_cell.angle_gamma   90.00
#
_symmetry.space_group_name_H-M   'P 1'
#
loop_
_entity.id
_entity.type
_entity.pdbx_description
1 polymer ?
#
loop_
_entity_poly.entity_id
_entity_poly.type
_entity_poly.pdbx_seq_one_letter_code
_entity_poly.pdbx_strand_id
1 'polypeptide(L)' 'MPSREIWAGALSLLLLHEETGCIHSAHNAARLLDQICDADDIDDDTRRLCERASARLSCHENRCQENRHACPA' A
#
# COMPACT_ATOMS: atom_id res chain seq x y z
N MET A 1 -17.58 -8.37 -3.63
CA MET A 1 -16.95 -7.32 -2.80
C MET A 1 -15.76 -7.95 -2.09
N PRO A 2 -14.64 -7.23 -1.89
CA PRO A 2 -13.51 -7.75 -1.12
C PRO A 2 -13.96 -8.16 0.28
N SER A 3 -13.33 -9.19 0.84
CA SER A 3 -13.68 -9.66 2.18
C SER A 3 -13.31 -8.61 3.23
N ARG A 4 -13.97 -8.64 4.39
CA ARG A 4 -13.71 -7.69 5.50
C ARG A 4 -12.28 -7.83 6.02
N GLU A 5 -11.73 -9.03 5.94
CA GLU A 5 -10.37 -9.36 6.34
C GLU A 5 -9.33 -8.67 5.45
N ILE A 6 -9.59 -8.55 4.14
CA ILE A 6 -8.71 -7.83 3.21
C ILE A 6 -8.69 -6.34 3.55
N TRP A 7 -9.86 -5.74 3.77
CA TRP A 7 -9.98 -4.34 4.19
C TRP A 7 -9.30 -4.06 5.53
N ALA A 8 -9.55 -4.91 6.54
CA ALA A 8 -8.93 -4.80 7.85
C ALA A 8 -7.41 -4.96 7.77
N GLY A 9 -6.92 -5.88 6.95
CA GLY A 9 -5.50 -6.09 6.69
C GLY A 9 -4.84 -4.86 6.05
N ALA A 10 -5.45 -4.32 5.00
CA ALA A 10 -4.96 -3.11 4.32
C ALA A 10 -4.88 -1.92 5.30
N LEU A 11 -5.94 -1.69 6.07
CA LEU A 11 -5.98 -0.61 7.06
C LEU A 11 -4.94 -0.82 8.17
N SER A 12 -4.79 -2.03 8.69
CA SER A 12 -3.81 -2.34 9.74
C SER A 12 -2.39 -2.05 9.28
N LEU A 13 -2.05 -2.43 8.04
CA LEU A 13 -0.73 -2.19 7.47
C LEU A 13 -0.48 -0.72 7.16
N LEU A 14 -1.49 0.02 6.72
CA LEU A 14 -1.42 1.48 6.55
C LEU A 14 -1.12 2.18 7.88
N LEU A 15 -1.90 1.87 8.93
CA LEU A 15 -1.70 2.47 10.25
C LEU A 15 -0.32 2.12 10.82
N LEU A 16 0.08 0.85 10.71
CA LEU A 16 1.41 0.43 11.15
C LEU A 16 2.52 1.14 10.38
N HIS A 17 2.36 1.36 9.07
CA HIS A 17 3.32 2.12 8.29
C HIS A 17 3.40 3.58 8.75
N GLU A 18 2.27 4.24 8.98
CA GLU A 18 2.23 5.63 9.46
C GLU A 18 2.87 5.76 10.86
N GLU A 19 2.68 4.78 11.75
CA GLU A 19 3.25 4.79 13.09
C GLU A 19 4.76 4.49 13.13
N THR A 20 5.24 3.61 12.23
CA THR A 20 6.61 3.05 12.32
C THR A 20 7.53 3.41 11.17
N GLY A 21 7.00 3.89 10.05
CA GLY A 21 7.73 4.04 8.79
C GLY A 21 8.14 2.71 8.14
N CYS A 22 7.61 1.56 8.59
CA CYS A 22 8.00 0.25 8.07
C CYS A 22 7.66 0.10 6.58
N ILE A 23 8.68 -0.11 5.75
CA ILE A 23 8.54 -0.23 4.30
C ILE A 23 7.81 -1.51 3.90
N HIS A 24 8.06 -2.63 4.59
CA HIS A 24 7.34 -3.87 4.33
C HIS A 24 5.84 -3.72 4.58
N SER A 25 5.45 -2.93 5.60
CA SER A 25 4.03 -2.65 5.84
C SER A 25 3.43 -1.83 4.71
N ALA A 26 4.14 -0.81 4.20
CA ALA A 26 3.71 -0.05 3.03
C ALA A 26 3.54 -0.93 1.78
N HIS A 27 4.52 -1.79 1.49
CA HIS A 27 4.48 -2.70 0.34
C HIS A 27 3.32 -3.70 0.44
N ASN A 28 3.12 -4.31 1.62
CA ASN A 28 2.00 -5.24 1.82
C ASN A 28 0.64 -4.51 1.76
N ALA A 29 0.55 -3.27 2.27
CA ALA A 29 -0.65 -2.45 2.13
C ALA A 29 -0.94 -2.16 0.66
N ALA A 30 0.06 -1.77 -0.14
CA ALA A 30 -0.09 -1.52 -1.58
C ALA A 30 -0.65 -2.75 -2.32
N ARG A 31 -0.11 -3.94 -2.04
CA ARG A 31 -0.60 -5.19 -2.64
C ARG A 31 -2.06 -5.50 -2.31
N LEU A 32 -2.48 -5.28 -1.06
CA LEU A 32 -3.88 -5.49 -0.68
C LEU A 32 -4.81 -4.45 -1.32
N LEU A 33 -4.34 -3.21 -1.49
CA LEU A 33 -5.10 -2.17 -2.19
C LEU A 33 -5.26 -2.50 -3.68
N ASP A 34 -4.22 -3.01 -4.34
CA ASP A 34 -4.33 -3.46 -5.74
C ASP A 34 -5.33 -4.64 -5.87
N GLN A 35 -5.29 -5.59 -4.93
CA GLN A 35 -6.28 -6.67 -4.88
C GLN A 35 -7.72 -6.16 -4.68
N ILE A 36 -7.90 -5.08 -3.92
CA ILE A 36 -9.20 -4.42 -3.76
C ILE A 36 -9.64 -3.78 -5.08
N CYS A 37 -8.75 -3.10 -5.80
CA CYS A 37 -9.05 -2.47 -7.10
C CYS A 37 -9.57 -3.46 -8.14
N ASP A 38 -9.00 -4.67 -8.14
CA ASP A 38 -9.33 -5.77 -9.06
C ASP A 38 -10.69 -6.43 -8.76
N ALA A 39 -11.36 -6.10 -7.65
CA ALA A 39 -12.66 -6.66 -7.33
C ALA A 39 -13.79 -6.00 -8.15
N ASP A 40 -14.64 -6.82 -8.78
CA ASP A 40 -15.75 -6.36 -9.64
C ASP A 40 -16.79 -5.48 -8.91
N ASP A 41 -17.01 -5.73 -7.62
CA ASP A 41 -18.05 -5.04 -6.83
C ASP A 41 -17.54 -3.77 -6.11
N ILE A 42 -16.45 -3.17 -6.61
CA ILE A 42 -15.92 -1.91 -6.10
C ILE A 42 -16.34 -0.78 -7.05
N ASP A 43 -16.87 0.30 -6.48
CA ASP A 43 -17.21 1.49 -7.23
C ASP A 43 -15.95 2.22 -7.74
N ASP A 44 -16.11 3.01 -8.79
CA ASP A 44 -15.00 3.70 -9.45
C ASP A 44 -14.25 4.68 -8.54
N ASP A 45 -14.93 5.34 -7.60
CA ASP A 45 -14.30 6.30 -6.69
C ASP A 45 -13.40 5.57 -5.68
N THR A 46 -13.91 4.47 -5.11
CA THR A 46 -13.12 3.59 -4.23
C THR A 46 -11.94 2.98 -4.98
N ARG A 47 -12.13 2.51 -6.23
CA ARG A 47 -11.04 1.99 -7.06
C ARG A 47 -9.94 3.04 -7.26
N ARG A 48 -10.30 4.24 -7.70
CA ARG A 48 -9.35 5.35 -7.90
C ARG A 48 -8.65 5.77 -6.61
N LEU A 49 -9.32 5.68 -5.47
CA LEU A 49 -8.71 5.94 -4.18
C LEU A 49 -7.65 4.89 -3.84
N CYS A 50 -7.97 3.60 -4.02
CA CYS A 50 -7.05 2.49 -3.77
C CYS A 50 -5.83 2.54 -4.71
N GLU A 51 -6.02 2.78 -6.01
CA GLU A 51 -4.93 2.96 -6.99
C GLU A 51 -3.98 4.10 -6.62
N ARG A 52 -4.54 5.27 -6.25
CA ARG A 52 -3.72 6.42 -5.83
C ARG A 52 -2.96 6.12 -4.55
N ALA A 53 -3.58 5.40 -3.61
CA ALA A 53 -2.94 5.02 -2.36
C ALA A 53 -1.82 4.01 -2.59
N SER A 54 -2.04 2.96 -3.39
CA SER A 54 -1.00 1.97 -3.72
C SER A 54 0.18 2.62 -4.43
N ALA A 55 -0.07 3.48 -5.43
CA ALA A 55 0.98 4.23 -6.12
C ALA A 55 1.82 5.11 -5.17
N ARG A 56 1.19 5.78 -4.20
CA ARG A 56 1.90 6.60 -3.21
C ARG A 56 2.83 5.78 -2.31
N LEU A 57 2.36 4.62 -1.85
CA LEU A 57 3.14 3.72 -0.99
C LEU A 57 4.36 3.15 -1.74
N SER A 58 4.17 2.74 -2.99
CA SER A 58 5.26 2.23 -3.85
C SER A 58 6.30 3.30 -4.19
N CYS A 59 5.89 4.56 -4.38
CA CYS A 59 6.83 5.66 -4.58
C CYS A 59 7.63 6.00 -3.31
N HIS A 60 7.03 5.84 -2.11
CA HIS A 60 7.73 6.05 -0.84
C HIS A 60 8.81 4.98 -0.62
N GLU A 61 8.51 3.72 -0.97
CA GLU A 61 9.50 2.64 -1.00
C GLU A 61 10.70 3.00 -1.88
N ASN A 62 10.47 3.38 -3.14
CA ASN A 62 11.56 3.67 -4.08
C ASN A 62 12.49 4.79 -3.57
N ARG A 63 11.93 5.82 -2.95
CA ARG A 63 12.71 6.92 -2.35
C ARG A 63 13.54 6.46 -1.14
N CYS A 64 12.98 5.59 -0.30
CA CYS A 64 13.69 5.02 0.84
C CYS A 64 14.75 3.98 0.40
N GLN A 65 14.49 3.27 -0.70
CA GLN A 65 15.39 2.28 -1.28
C GLN A 65 16.59 2.96 -1.94
N GLU A 66 16.39 4.03 -2.71
CA GLU A 66 17.47 4.79 -3.34
C GLU A 66 18.44 5.36 -2.29
N ASN A 67 17.94 5.87 -1.17
CA ASN A 67 18.78 6.30 -0.04
C ASN A 67 19.57 5.15 0.62
N ARG A 68 19.10 3.90 0.54
CA ARG A 68 19.81 2.72 1.08
C ARG A 68 20.88 2.19 0.12
N HIS A 69 20.67 2.32 -1.19
CA HIS A 69 21.66 1.92 -2.22
C HIS A 69 22.78 2.95 -2.42
N ALA A 70 22.64 4.15 -1.87
CA ALA A 70 23.65 5.21 -1.95
C ALA A 70 24.84 5.06 -0.97
N CYS A 71 24.95 3.95 -0.23
CA CYS A 71 26.15 3.62 0.56
C CYS A 71 27.00 2.56 -0.16
N PRO A 72 27.97 2.93 -1.01
CA PRO A 72 29.05 2.02 -1.34
C PRO A 72 30.00 1.91 -0.13
N ALA A 73 30.34 0.67 0.21
CA ALA A 73 31.30 0.30 1.25
C ALA A 73 32.72 0.82 0.97
#